data_AF-A0A8S9XYD9-F1
#
_entry.id   AF-A0A8S9XYD9-F1
#
_cell.length_a   1.000
_cell.length_b   1.000
_cell.length_c   1.000
_cell.angle_alpha   90.00
_cell.angle_beta   90.00
_cell.angle_gamma   90.00
#
_symmetry.space_group_name_H-M   'P 1'
#
loop_
_entity.id
_entity.type
_entity.pdbx_description
1 polymer ?
#
loop_
_entity_poly.entity_id
_entity_poly.type
_entity_poly.pdbx_seq_one_letter_code
_entity_poly.pdbx_strand_id
1 'polypeptide(L)'
;MPHTNGRPKPVLIVISLSGIKVCSPDGKEVCMAHALRRISYATCEPNNSQFSFLAREPRAHFSQQYCHAFLAKSPEQRINSLTLQNE
;
A
#
# COMPACT_ATOMS: atom_id res chain seq x y z
N MET A 1 -16.21 -3.25 -5.16
CA MET A 1 -15.28 -3.83 -4.19
C MET A 1 -16.01 -4.94 -3.46
N PRO A 2 -15.61 -6.23 -3.55
CA PRO A 2 -16.24 -7.23 -2.73
C PRO A 2 -15.86 -6.93 -1.28
N HIS A 3 -16.86 -6.59 -0.46
CA HIS A 3 -16.71 -6.49 0.98
C HIS A 3 -16.38 -7.89 1.50
N THR A 4 -15.10 -8.19 1.72
CA THR A 4 -14.72 -9.42 2.39
C THR A 4 -15.07 -9.27 3.86
N ASN A 5 -16.18 -9.88 4.26
CA ASN A 5 -16.38 -10.36 5.62
C ASN A 5 -15.15 -11.21 5.97
N GLY A 6 -14.14 -10.70 6.68
CA GLY A 6 -12.89 -11.47 6.74
C GLY A 6 -11.76 -10.84 7.53
N ARG A 7 -11.11 -11.69 8.33
CA ARG A 7 -9.93 -11.41 9.15
C ARG A 7 -8.84 -10.65 8.37
N PRO A 8 -8.01 -9.83 9.05
CA PRO A 8 -6.88 -9.16 8.44
C PRO A 8 -5.98 -10.17 7.70
N LYS A 9 -5.68 -9.91 6.43
CA LYS A 9 -4.76 -10.74 5.64
C LYS A 9 -3.36 -10.12 5.70
N PRO A 10 -2.31 -10.89 6.03
CA PRO A 10 -0.95 -10.39 5.95
C PRO A 10 -0.59 -10.11 4.49
N VAL A 11 0.13 -9.01 4.26
CA VAL A 11 0.58 -8.56 2.94
C VAL A 11 1.99 -8.01 3.00
N LEU A 12 2.67 -8.02 1.86
CA LEU A 12 3.94 -7.31 1.65
C LEU A 12 3.65 -6.02 0.89
N ILE A 13 4.17 -4.88 1.37
CA ILE A 13 4.06 -3.59 0.69
C ILE A 13 5.42 -3.25 0.09
N VAL A 14 5.44 -3.01 -1.23
CA VAL A 14 6.64 -2.61 -1.98
C VAL A 14 6.42 -1.22 -2.53
N ILE A 15 7.31 -0.28 -2.18
CA ILE A 15 7.23 1.13 -2.59
C ILE A 15 8.44 1.45 -3.47
N SER A 16 8.20 2.11 -4.61
CA SER A 16 9.22 2.48 -5.59
C SER A 16 8.80 3.73 -6.36
N LEU A 17 9.69 4.26 -7.22
CA LEU A 17 9.34 5.36 -8.13
C LEU A 17 8.24 4.98 -9.14
N SER A 18 8.06 3.69 -9.41
CA SER A 18 6.94 3.20 -10.23
C SER A 18 5.60 3.29 -9.48
N GLY A 19 5.61 3.37 -8.15
CA GLY A 19 4.43 3.42 -7.29
C GLY A 19 4.45 2.37 -6.18
N ILE A 20 3.27 1.97 -5.72
CA ILE A 20 3.07 1.02 -4.62
C ILE A 20 2.46 -0.28 -5.16
N LYS A 21 3.05 -1.41 -4.78
CA LYS A 21 2.46 -2.75 -4.95
C LYS A 21 2.17 -3.35 -3.59
N VAL A 22 1.05 -4.05 -3.49
CA VAL A 22 0.73 -4.90 -2.35
C VAL A 22 0.66 -6.33 -2.85
N CYS A 23 1.48 -7.17 -2.24
CA CYS A 23 1.67 -8.54 -2.64
C CYS A 23 1.24 -9.51 -1.53
N SER A 24 1.10 -10.78 -1.89
CA SER A 24 1.10 -11.88 -0.93
C SER A 24 2.33 -11.82 0.00
N PRO A 25 2.29 -12.40 1.21
CA PRO A 25 3.43 -12.37 2.14
C PRO A 25 4.74 -12.93 1.57
N ASP A 26 4.66 -13.87 0.63
CA ASP A 26 5.80 -14.46 -0.07
C ASP A 26 6.23 -13.68 -1.32
N GLY A 27 5.56 -12.57 -1.64
CA GLY A 27 5.87 -11.69 -2.77
C GLY A 27 5.52 -12.25 -4.15
N LYS A 28 4.91 -13.44 -4.24
CA LYS A 28 4.64 -14.12 -5.52
C LYS A 28 3.44 -13.58 -6.27
N GLU A 29 2.42 -13.12 -5.56
CA GLU A 29 1.19 -12.64 -6.15
C GLU A 29 1.02 -11.14 -5.88
N VAL A 30 0.68 -10.37 -6.92
CA VAL A 30 0.31 -8.96 -6.77
C VAL A 30 -1.19 -8.87 -6.53
N CYS A 31 -1.59 -8.44 -5.34
CA CYS A 31 -2.99 -8.27 -4.97
C CYS A 31 -3.54 -6.91 -5.45
N MET A 32 -2.72 -5.86 -5.39
CA MET A 32 -3.06 -4.52 -5.88
C MET A 32 -1.79 -3.75 -6.27
N ALA A 33 -1.92 -2.83 -7.22
CA ALA A 33 -0.83 -1.97 -7.65
C ALA A 33 -1.35 -0.59 -8.07
N HIS A 34 -0.73 0.47 -7.56
CA HIS A 34 -1.01 1.84 -7.95
C HIS A 34 0.26 2.50 -8.47
N ALA A 35 0.19 3.01 -9.71
CA ALA A 35 1.25 3.83 -10.26
C ALA A 35 1.43 5.12 -9.43
N LEU A 36 2.66 5.61 -9.30
CA LEU A 36 2.97 6.79 -8.46
C LEU A 36 2.05 7.99 -8.73
N ARG A 37 1.78 8.29 -10.01
CA ARG A 37 0.86 9.39 -10.43
C ARG A 37 -0.57 9.29 -9.90
N ARG A 38 -0.96 8.13 -9.38
CA ARG A 38 -2.30 7.88 -8.81
C ARG A 38 -2.32 8.08 -7.31
N ILE A 39 -1.17 8.13 -6.65
CA ILE A 39 -1.02 8.30 -5.20
C ILE A 39 -0.86 9.79 -4.91
N SER A 40 -1.75 10.34 -4.08
CA SER A 40 -1.78 11.77 -3.74
C SER A 40 -1.17 12.06 -2.37
N TYR A 41 -1.21 11.07 -1.47
CA TYR A 41 -0.76 11.20 -0.10
C TYR A 41 -0.38 9.82 0.44
N ALA A 42 0.67 9.76 1.26
CA ALA A 42 1.03 8.58 2.03
C ALA A 42 1.52 9.02 3.41
N THR A 43 1.17 8.26 4.44
CA THR A 43 1.53 8.53 5.83
C THR A 43 1.88 7.25 6.56
N CYS A 44 2.72 7.38 7.58
CA CYS A 44 3.07 6.30 8.47
C CYS A 44 2.98 6.83 9.91
N GLU A 45 2.00 6.38 10.69
CA GLU A 45 1.77 6.80 12.08
C GLU A 45 2.51 5.84 13.04
N PRO A 46 3.60 6.27 13.70
CA PRO A 46 4.39 5.40 14.56
C PRO A 46 3.63 4.83 15.74
N ASN A 47 2.80 5.65 16.37
CA ASN A 47 2.15 5.28 17.62
C ASN A 47 1.07 4.22 17.39
N ASN A 48 0.51 4.16 16.17
CA ASN A 48 -0.55 3.25 15.79
C ASN A 48 -0.07 2.08 14.91
N SER A 49 1.24 1.97 14.65
CA SER A 49 1.81 0.97 13.74
C SER A 49 1.08 0.92 12.40
N GLN A 50 0.70 2.09 11.86
CA GLN A 50 -0.17 2.18 10.70
C GLN A 50 0.54 2.83 9.52
N PHE A 51 0.43 2.21 8.35
CA PHE A 51 0.77 2.82 7.07
C PHE A 51 -0.51 3.04 6.27
N SER A 52 -0.64 4.19 5.61
CA SER A 52 -1.81 4.47 4.78
C SER A 52 -1.46 5.34 3.59
N PHE A 53 -2.16 5.15 2.47
CA PHE A 53 -2.03 6.01 1.31
C PHE A 53 -3.38 6.26 0.63
N LEU A 54 -3.50 7.43 0.00
CA LEU A 54 -4.62 7.79 -0.85
C LEU A 54 -4.25 7.53 -2.31
N ALA A 55 -5.08 6.76 -3.02
CA ALA A 55 -4.89 6.52 -4.44
C ALA A 55 -6.19 6.58 -5.24
N ARG A 56 -6.06 6.94 -6.52
CA ARG A 56 -7.13 6.83 -7.51
C ARG A 56 -7.14 5.43 -8.12
N GLU A 57 -8.30 4.77 -8.09
CA GLU A 57 -8.48 3.46 -8.72
C GLU A 57 -8.43 3.56 -10.25
N PRO A 58 -7.92 2.54 -10.96
CA PRO A 58 -8.12 2.41 -12.39
C PRO A 58 -9.62 2.38 -12.68
N ARG A 59 -10.08 3.23 -13.62
CA ARG A 59 -11.49 3.34 -14.06
C ARG A 59 -12.45 4.06 -13.10
N ALA A 60 -12.00 4.52 -11.93
CA ALA A 60 -12.77 5.43 -11.09
C ALA A 60 -12.73 6.87 -11.66
N HIS A 61 -13.70 7.70 -11.26
CA HIS A 61 -13.71 9.12 -11.63
C HIS A 61 -12.45 9.81 -11.09
N PHE A 62 -11.89 10.79 -11.81
CA PHE A 62 -10.60 11.39 -11.45
C PHE A 62 -10.58 12.08 -10.08
N SER A 63 -11.75 12.52 -9.59
CA SER A 63 -11.91 13.12 -8.26
C SER A 63 -12.06 12.09 -7.14
N GLN A 64 -12.30 10.81 -7.45
CA GLN A 64 -12.48 9.76 -6.45
C GLN A 64 -11.13 9.18 -6.03
N GLN A 65 -10.88 9.21 -4.72
CA GLN A 65 -9.69 8.64 -4.10
C GLN A 65 -10.13 7.69 -3.00
N TYR A 66 -9.36 6.63 -2.80
CA TYR A 66 -9.58 5.63 -1.78
C TYR A 66 -8.41 5.63 -0.82
N CYS A 67 -8.72 5.51 0.47
CA CYS A 67 -7.73 5.31 1.52
C CYS A 67 -7.45 3.82 1.67
N HIS A 68 -6.19 3.45 1.47
CA HIS A 68 -5.69 2.11 1.70
C HIS A 68 -4.89 2.13 3.00
N ALA A 69 -5.39 1.44 4.03
CA ALA A 69 -4.78 1.42 5.36
C ALA A 69 -4.30 0.02 5.72
N PHE A 70 -3.10 -0.04 6.31
CA PHE A 70 -2.40 -1.26 6.67
C PHE A 70 -1.84 -1.14 8.08
N LEU A 71 -1.96 -2.22 8.84
CA LEU A 71 -1.36 -2.34 10.17
C LEU A 71 -0.07 -3.15 10.06
N ALA A 72 1.03 -2.58 10.55
CA ALA A 72 2.30 -3.26 10.70
C ALA A 72 2.26 -4.13 11.97
N LYS A 73 2.88 -5.31 11.92
CA LYS A 73 2.99 -6.17 13.11
C LYS A 73 4.05 -5.68 14.09
N SER A 74 4.99 -4.85 13.64
CA SER A 74 6.02 -4.22 14.47
C SER A 74 6.49 -2.89 13.88
N PRO A 75 7.05 -1.98 14.70
CA PRO A 75 7.59 -0.71 14.22
C PRO A 75 8.76 -0.85 13.22
N GLU A 76 9.52 -1.94 13.28
CA GLU A 76 10.70 -2.15 12.41
C GLU A 76 10.32 -2.67 11.01
N GLN A 77 9.19 -3.39 10.90
CA GLN A 77 8.64 -3.81 9.60
C GLN A 77 8.09 -2.63 8.76
N ARG A 78 8.14 -1.40 9.27
CA ARG A 78 7.58 -0.20 8.62
C ARG A 78 8.36 0.26 7.39
N ILE A 79 9.66 -0.07 7.28
CA ILE A 79 10.60 0.60 6.34
C ILE A 79 11.56 -0.38 5.62
N ASN A 80 11.52 -1.68 5.90
CA ASN A 80 12.58 -2.61 5.45
C ASN A 80 12.56 -3.02 3.95
N SER A 81 11.96 -2.24 3.06
CA SER A 81 12.26 -2.32 1.62
C SER A 81 12.14 -0.96 0.88
N LEU A 82 12.41 0.16 1.56
CA LEU A 82 12.62 1.45 0.89
C LEU A 82 14.06 1.54 0.36
N THR A 83 14.44 0.67 -0.56
CA THR A 83 15.61 0.93 -1.40
C THR A 83 15.17 1.89 -2.49
N LEU A 84 15.72 3.11 -2.49
CA LEU A 84 15.66 3.99 -3.66
C LEU A 84 16.44 3.31 -4.79
N GLN A 85 15.77 2.49 -5.58
CA GLN A 85 16.27 2.11 -6.90
C GLN A 85 16.08 3.32 -7.81
N ASN A 86 17.10 4.17 -7.84
CA ASN A 86 17.30 5.10 -8.94
C ASN A 86 17.74 4.27 -10.14
N GLU A 87 16.96 4.30 -11.22
CA GLU A 87 17.49 4.03 -12.57
C GLU A 87 18.16 5.31 -13.09
#